data_AF-A0AB34IAC2-F1
#
_entry.id   AF-A0AB34IAC2-F1
#
_cell.length_a   1.000
_cell.length_b   1.000
_cell.length_c   1.000
_cell.angle_alpha   90.00
_cell.angle_beta   90.00
_cell.angle_gamma   90.00
#
_symmetry.space_group_name_H-M   'P 1'
#
loop_
_entity.id
_entity.type
_entity.pdbx_description
1 polymer ?
#
loop_
_entity_poly.entity_id
_entity_poly.type
_entity_poly.pdbx_seq_one_letter_code
_entity_poly.pdbx_strand_id
1 'polypeptide(L)'
;MAISSHSLPAASFRSLLLLLLLLAQGATPSAAPDNPLPTTPSPSPLPLPHASSPQPNATATPPDASEPTAAAAAAAATAAAAEEEADDDEAGAEADDDAGSCLSWAALGECILNPQYMFSACEEACDNQTYADAEADCAGWAANGECERNAGFMIARCNASCVAAARRSLLQPQAAARRNPHLLEEAPSSRALVFLPVFAAVLAAVLAVGVLSACFAAPLARAQERVEERVDRAKVRLQRRFPSLGPLLATLNATGIGSAMICLYYINEGLTVLQTNPLFASLFSWAFHSDGVWQHHVAWLDATNLAGAAAALLCLLRRAPTRCAYVMMADTLVDSYLLLWRIVQQWAYGHGLYVNELMAKKFSLLGCVAMMMASQHQAKERPSSFSGLLLEGGALSQNLSVAVLIGRLLIASLFLYVGLHELHRLLFEPFTPYLPGDGHDVVWPKAVELLLAIPFILGFETAVVARMLSASLVLEAFYAWAWWTTPGDGYSFAHHRRAIHYREHFVTNLATAGGLLLLQKLGAGKYSVDELLKKQD
;
A
#
# COMPACT_ATOMS: atom_id res chain seq x y z
N MET A 1 32.90 36.31 -3.32
CA MET A 1 32.89 35.10 -4.17
C MET A 1 31.45 34.68 -4.37
N ALA A 2 30.93 34.81 -5.60
CA ALA A 2 29.52 34.62 -5.91
C ALA A 2 29.10 33.14 -5.80
N ILE A 3 28.01 32.88 -5.09
CA ILE A 3 27.34 31.59 -5.01
C ILE A 3 26.50 31.44 -6.28
N SER A 4 26.89 30.52 -7.15
CA SER A 4 26.13 30.21 -8.36
C SER A 4 24.95 29.30 -8.00
N SER A 5 23.75 29.82 -8.20
CA SER A 5 22.48 29.09 -8.17
C SER A 5 22.42 28.09 -9.33
N HIS A 6 22.72 26.82 -9.08
CA HIS A 6 22.44 25.75 -10.04
C HIS A 6 20.95 25.41 -10.01
N SER A 7 20.24 25.92 -11.01
CA SER A 7 18.89 25.53 -11.39
C SER A 7 18.84 24.03 -11.72
N LEU A 8 17.94 23.31 -11.04
CA LEU A 8 17.55 21.93 -11.38
C LEU A 8 17.03 21.91 -12.84
N PRO A 9 17.48 20.99 -13.71
CA PRO A 9 16.94 20.89 -15.05
C PRO A 9 15.50 20.35 -14.98
N ALA A 10 14.53 21.18 -15.35
CA ALA A 10 13.08 20.90 -15.36
C ALA A 10 12.69 19.59 -16.08
N ALA A 11 13.56 19.08 -16.97
CA ALA A 11 13.41 17.78 -17.62
C ALA A 11 13.45 16.60 -16.64
N SER A 12 14.26 16.68 -15.57
CA SER A 12 14.38 15.61 -14.57
C SER A 12 13.17 15.52 -13.64
N PHE A 13 12.50 16.64 -13.36
CA PHE A 13 11.28 16.69 -12.56
C PHE A 13 10.08 16.14 -13.33
N ARG A 14 9.94 16.49 -14.62
CA ARG A 14 8.90 15.93 -15.50
C ARG A 14 9.01 14.42 -15.65
N SER A 15 10.22 13.87 -15.81
CA SER A 15 10.41 12.42 -15.91
C SER A 15 10.14 11.68 -14.59
N LEU A 16 10.44 12.32 -13.45
CA LEU A 16 10.12 11.78 -12.12
C LEU A 16 8.60 11.75 -11.89
N LEU A 17 7.94 12.85 -12.24
CA LEU A 17 6.49 13.00 -12.18
C LEU A 17 5.79 12.00 -13.12
N LEU A 18 6.32 11.78 -14.33
CA LEU A 18 5.77 10.78 -15.26
C LEU A 18 5.94 9.35 -14.73
N LEU A 19 7.07 9.03 -14.10
CA LEU A 19 7.29 7.72 -13.48
C LEU A 19 6.37 7.50 -12.28
N LEU A 20 6.16 8.53 -11.45
CA LEU A 20 5.21 8.51 -10.34
C LEU A 20 3.76 8.36 -10.84
N LEU A 21 3.40 9.07 -11.92
CA LEU A 21 2.08 8.96 -12.56
C LEU A 21 1.86 7.58 -13.19
N LEU A 22 2.88 6.99 -13.84
CA LEU A 22 2.78 5.65 -14.43
C LEU A 22 2.72 4.53 -13.38
N LEU A 23 3.28 4.75 -12.19
CA LEU A 23 3.16 3.83 -11.07
C LEU A 23 1.82 3.99 -10.33
N ALA A 24 1.26 5.20 -10.29
CA ALA A 24 -0.05 5.48 -9.70
C ALA A 24 -1.21 5.05 -10.61
N GLN A 25 -1.05 5.14 -11.93
CA GLN A 25 -2.05 4.70 -12.91
C GLN A 25 -1.92 3.20 -13.15
N GLY A 26 -2.42 2.40 -12.20
CA GLY A 26 -2.88 1.05 -12.52
C GLY A 26 -3.86 1.14 -13.68
N ALA A 27 -3.53 0.53 -14.81
CA ALA A 27 -4.26 0.69 -16.05
C ALA A 27 -5.76 0.36 -15.92
N THR A 28 -6.61 1.37 -16.09
CA THR A 28 -7.94 1.19 -16.69
C THR A 28 -8.11 2.17 -17.84
N PRO A 29 -7.86 1.77 -19.10
CA PRO A 29 -8.62 2.36 -20.18
C PRO A 29 -10.05 1.84 -20.02
N SER A 30 -10.95 2.69 -19.55
CA SER A 30 -12.39 2.41 -19.58
C SER A 30 -12.80 2.28 -21.06
N ALA A 31 -12.88 1.05 -21.53
CA ALA A 31 -13.72 0.71 -22.67
C ALA A 31 -15.13 0.55 -22.09
N ALA A 32 -15.96 1.56 -22.29
CA ALA A 32 -17.39 1.44 -22.06
C ALA A 32 -17.90 0.22 -22.85
N PRO A 33 -18.59 -0.75 -22.24
CA PRO A 33 -19.35 -1.70 -23.00
C PRO A 33 -20.61 -1.00 -23.50
N ASP A 34 -20.59 -0.59 -24.77
CA ASP A 34 -21.81 -0.43 -25.56
C ASP A 34 -22.50 -1.79 -25.59
N ASN A 35 -23.48 -1.99 -24.72
CA ASN A 35 -24.46 -3.06 -24.89
C ASN A 35 -25.87 -2.46 -24.90
N PRO A 36 -26.66 -2.78 -25.95
CA PRO A 36 -27.98 -2.20 -26.14
C PRO A 36 -28.95 -2.73 -25.08
N LEU A 37 -29.86 -1.83 -24.67
CA LEU A 37 -31.03 -2.13 -23.83
C LEU A 37 -31.71 -3.44 -24.28
N PRO A 38 -32.00 -4.39 -23.38
CA PRO A 38 -32.91 -5.48 -23.69
C PRO A 38 -34.35 -4.93 -23.79
N THR A 39 -34.93 -5.09 -24.96
CA THR A 39 -36.34 -4.86 -25.25
C THR A 39 -37.22 -5.85 -24.47
N THR A 40 -38.00 -5.36 -23.51
CA THR A 40 -39.10 -6.13 -22.92
C THR A 40 -40.41 -5.86 -23.68
N PRO A 41 -41.25 -6.89 -23.93
CA PRO A 41 -42.51 -6.71 -24.63
C PRO A 41 -43.60 -6.09 -23.72
N SER A 42 -44.43 -5.23 -24.31
CA SER A 42 -45.63 -4.64 -23.70
C SER A 42 -46.61 -5.68 -23.12
N PRO A 43 -47.34 -5.34 -22.04
CA PRO A 43 -48.67 -5.84 -21.81
C PRO A 43 -49.75 -4.79 -22.12
N SER A 44 -50.83 -5.25 -22.76
CA SER A 44 -52.05 -4.51 -23.10
C SER A 44 -52.88 -4.05 -21.86
N PRO A 45 -53.82 -3.09 -22.01
CA PRO A 45 -54.35 -2.30 -20.91
C PRO A 45 -55.73 -2.75 -20.38
N LEU A 46 -56.10 -2.20 -19.20
CA LEU A 46 -57.44 -1.84 -18.64
C LEU A 46 -57.78 -2.46 -17.27
N PRO A 47 -58.70 -1.87 -16.44
CA PRO A 47 -59.41 -0.59 -16.56
C PRO A 47 -59.34 0.34 -15.32
N LEU A 48 -59.65 1.63 -15.52
CA LEU A 48 -59.98 2.65 -14.51
C LEU A 48 -61.47 2.54 -14.06
N PRO A 49 -61.85 3.22 -12.95
CA PRO A 49 -63.15 3.88 -12.89
C PRO A 49 -63.06 5.39 -12.60
N HIS A 50 -63.76 6.13 -13.48
CA HIS A 50 -64.60 7.35 -13.33
C HIS A 50 -64.05 8.54 -12.50
N ALA A 51 -63.69 9.69 -13.09
CA ALA A 51 -64.41 10.69 -13.90
C ALA A 51 -65.44 11.55 -13.13
N SER A 52 -65.14 12.85 -13.01
CA SER A 52 -66.09 13.97 -12.93
C SER A 52 -65.35 15.28 -13.25
N SER A 53 -65.52 15.78 -14.49
CA SER A 53 -65.26 17.18 -14.89
C SER A 53 -66.61 17.92 -14.96
N PRO A 54 -66.65 19.27 -15.07
CA PRO A 54 -66.50 19.91 -16.38
C PRO A 54 -65.77 21.28 -16.41
N GLN A 55 -65.05 21.51 -17.51
CA GLN A 55 -64.60 22.79 -18.11
C GLN A 55 -65.80 23.55 -18.76
N PRO A 56 -65.71 24.73 -19.46
CA PRO A 56 -64.58 25.34 -20.22
C PRO A 56 -64.48 26.90 -20.05
N ASN A 57 -63.63 27.71 -20.70
CA ASN A 57 -63.33 27.84 -22.13
C ASN A 57 -62.22 28.90 -22.41
N ALA A 58 -61.39 28.64 -23.44
CA ALA A 58 -60.87 29.51 -24.54
C ALA A 58 -60.18 30.89 -24.23
N THR A 59 -59.24 31.49 -24.98
CA THR A 59 -58.66 31.31 -26.34
C THR A 59 -57.38 32.20 -26.51
N ALA A 60 -56.49 31.82 -27.43
CA ALA A 60 -55.63 32.65 -28.32
C ALA A 60 -54.35 33.41 -27.83
N THR A 61 -53.27 33.24 -28.61
CA THR A 61 -51.93 33.92 -28.68
C THR A 61 -51.88 35.05 -29.75
N PRO A 62 -50.72 35.71 -30.06
CA PRO A 62 -49.98 36.81 -29.39
C PRO A 62 -49.94 38.12 -30.28
N PRO A 63 -49.18 39.20 -29.96
CA PRO A 63 -47.77 39.33 -30.44
C PRO A 63 -46.82 40.21 -29.57
N ASP A 64 -45.60 40.36 -30.11
CA ASP A 64 -44.31 40.91 -29.67
C ASP A 64 -44.17 42.37 -29.13
N ALA A 65 -43.04 42.54 -28.42
CA ALA A 65 -42.12 43.70 -28.30
C ALA A 65 -42.44 44.94 -27.41
N SER A 66 -41.74 45.03 -26.27
CA SER A 66 -40.87 46.19 -25.86
C SER A 66 -40.21 45.95 -24.48
N GLU A 67 -38.88 46.11 -24.40
CA GLU A 67 -38.00 46.00 -23.21
C GLU A 67 -38.05 47.26 -22.28
N PRO A 68 -37.17 47.43 -21.26
CA PRO A 68 -36.98 46.67 -20.01
C PRO A 68 -36.99 47.58 -18.75
N THR A 69 -37.11 47.04 -17.52
CA THR A 69 -36.64 47.75 -16.31
C THR A 69 -35.89 46.83 -15.32
N ALA A 70 -34.59 47.13 -15.25
CA ALA A 70 -33.64 47.05 -14.14
C ALA A 70 -34.14 46.57 -12.76
N ALA A 71 -33.68 45.37 -12.36
CA ALA A 71 -33.36 45.03 -10.97
C ALA A 71 -32.51 43.75 -10.90
N ALA A 72 -31.29 43.79 -11.43
CA ALA A 72 -30.22 42.85 -11.08
C ALA A 72 -28.87 43.46 -11.44
N ALA A 73 -27.88 43.24 -10.56
CA ALA A 73 -26.45 43.55 -10.70
C ALA A 73 -25.99 44.98 -10.33
N ALA A 74 -25.52 45.11 -9.08
CA ALA A 74 -24.21 45.69 -8.69
C ALA A 74 -24.23 45.81 -7.15
N ALA A 75 -23.75 44.84 -6.36
CA ALA A 75 -22.36 44.45 -6.16
C ALA A 75 -21.45 45.59 -5.68
N ALA A 76 -20.93 45.40 -4.46
CA ALA A 76 -19.61 45.84 -3.98
C ALA A 76 -19.30 47.34 -3.91
N ALA A 77 -19.42 47.91 -2.70
CA ALA A 77 -18.43 48.83 -2.12
C ALA A 77 -18.94 49.32 -0.76
N THR A 78 -18.33 48.86 0.34
CA THR A 78 -17.64 49.71 1.34
C THR A 78 -17.27 48.88 2.56
N ALA A 79 -16.00 48.46 2.59
CA ALA A 79 -15.29 48.19 3.82
C ALA A 79 -14.96 49.52 4.53
N ALA A 80 -14.99 49.50 5.87
CA ALA A 80 -14.05 50.15 6.79
C ALA A 80 -14.70 50.87 7.99
N ALA A 81 -14.13 50.54 9.16
CA ALA A 81 -14.05 51.31 10.40
C ALA A 81 -15.24 51.29 11.38
N ALA A 82 -15.13 50.47 12.42
CA ALA A 82 -14.84 50.94 13.78
C ALA A 82 -14.50 49.75 14.72
N GLU A 83 -13.24 49.67 15.13
CA GLU A 83 -12.74 49.05 16.37
C GLU A 83 -13.40 49.78 17.57
N GLU A 84 -13.53 49.31 18.81
CA GLU A 84 -12.69 48.52 19.70
C GLU A 84 -13.51 48.29 21.00
N GLU A 85 -13.38 47.15 21.69
CA GLU A 85 -13.14 47.07 23.16
C GLU A 85 -12.86 45.60 23.52
N ALA A 86 -11.72 45.38 24.16
CA ALA A 86 -11.16 44.09 24.54
C ALA A 86 -11.55 43.70 25.97
N ASP A 87 -11.68 42.40 26.23
CA ASP A 87 -11.36 41.83 27.54
C ASP A 87 -10.76 40.43 27.34
N ASP A 88 -9.68 40.18 28.06
CA ASP A 88 -8.76 39.04 27.93
C ASP A 88 -9.33 37.78 28.59
N ASP A 89 -9.24 36.63 27.92
CA ASP A 89 -9.04 35.33 28.59
C ASP A 89 -8.53 34.25 27.61
N GLU A 90 -7.47 33.56 28.05
CA GLU A 90 -6.76 32.50 27.32
C GLU A 90 -7.65 31.29 26.96
N ALA A 91 -7.72 30.97 25.66
CA ALA A 91 -7.79 29.60 25.17
C ALA A 91 -7.32 29.59 23.70
N GLY A 92 -6.20 28.92 23.42
CA GLY A 92 -5.75 28.67 22.05
C GLY A 92 -6.71 27.72 21.34
N ALA A 93 -7.66 28.30 20.61
CA ALA A 93 -8.47 27.62 19.60
C ALA A 93 -8.06 28.19 18.24
N GLU A 94 -7.39 27.38 17.42
CA GLU A 94 -7.25 27.66 16.00
C GLU A 94 -8.64 27.54 15.34
N ALA A 95 -9.10 28.62 14.71
CA ALA A 95 -10.16 28.66 13.70
C ALA A 95 -9.53 29.38 12.48
N ASP A 96 -9.82 29.12 11.21
CA ASP A 96 -11.04 28.59 10.62
C ASP A 96 -10.85 28.25 9.12
N ASP A 97 -9.86 27.43 8.75
CA ASP A 97 -9.71 26.92 7.36
C ASP A 97 -10.26 25.48 7.19
N ASP A 98 -10.42 24.73 8.28
CA ASP A 98 -10.91 23.34 8.25
C ASP A 98 -12.45 23.25 8.17
N ALA A 99 -13.19 24.22 8.73
CA ALA A 99 -14.66 24.17 8.75
C ALA A 99 -15.26 24.27 7.33
N GLY A 100 -14.71 25.13 6.47
CA GLY A 100 -15.14 25.27 5.08
C GLY A 100 -14.91 24.01 4.25
N SER A 101 -13.76 23.35 4.46
CA SER A 101 -13.40 22.12 3.75
C SER A 101 -14.26 20.95 4.21
N CYS A 102 -14.43 20.74 5.52
CA CYS A 102 -15.29 19.70 6.09
C CYS A 102 -16.75 19.80 5.61
N LEU A 103 -17.33 21.01 5.57
CA LEU A 103 -18.69 21.22 5.06
C LEU A 103 -18.82 20.84 3.58
N SER A 104 -17.83 21.21 2.77
CA SER A 104 -17.81 20.86 1.35
C SER A 104 -17.71 19.35 1.12
N TRP A 105 -16.86 18.66 1.89
CA TRP A 105 -16.69 17.21 1.83
C TRP A 105 -17.95 16.48 2.30
N ALA A 106 -18.58 16.93 3.38
CA ALA A 106 -19.83 16.37 3.86
C ALA A 106 -20.94 16.49 2.79
N ALA A 107 -21.03 17.62 2.10
CA ALA A 107 -21.97 17.83 0.99
C ALA A 107 -21.69 16.94 -0.24
N LEU A 108 -20.43 16.52 -0.44
CA LEU A 108 -20.03 15.55 -1.48
C LEU A 108 -20.30 14.09 -1.09
N GLY A 109 -20.87 13.83 0.09
CA GLY A 109 -21.19 12.49 0.57
C GLY A 109 -20.04 11.77 1.28
N GLU A 110 -18.98 12.49 1.65
CA GLU A 110 -17.80 11.92 2.32
C GLU A 110 -18.14 11.30 3.68
N CYS A 111 -19.22 11.70 4.34
CA CYS A 111 -19.67 11.03 5.58
C CYS A 111 -20.08 9.57 5.38
N ILE A 112 -20.34 9.15 4.13
CA ILE A 112 -20.62 7.76 3.74
C ILE A 112 -19.41 7.15 3.04
N LEU A 113 -18.75 7.92 2.18
CA LEU A 113 -17.61 7.49 1.37
C LEU A 113 -16.28 7.49 2.13
N ASN A 114 -16.22 8.14 3.28
CA ASN A 114 -15.05 8.17 4.16
C ASN A 114 -15.46 8.46 5.62
N PRO A 115 -16.25 7.56 6.23
CA PRO A 115 -16.79 7.80 7.55
C PRO A 115 -15.70 7.83 8.63
N GLN A 116 -14.61 7.08 8.47
CA GLN A 116 -13.54 7.04 9.48
C GLN A 116 -12.89 8.41 9.67
N TYR A 117 -12.53 9.07 8.57
CA TYR A 117 -11.98 10.42 8.67
C TYR A 117 -13.04 11.42 9.07
N MET A 118 -14.19 11.40 8.38
CA MET A 118 -15.21 12.42 8.59
C MET A 118 -15.75 12.45 10.02
N PHE A 119 -15.99 11.31 10.66
CA PHE A 119 -16.46 11.28 12.05
C PHE A 119 -15.36 11.49 13.10
N SER A 120 -14.09 11.58 12.71
CA SER A 120 -12.99 11.87 13.64
C SER A 120 -12.41 13.28 13.50
N ALA A 121 -12.46 13.85 12.29
CA ALA A 121 -11.95 15.20 11.99
C ALA A 121 -13.05 16.21 11.65
N CYS A 122 -14.20 15.77 11.13
CA CYS A 122 -15.26 16.62 10.59
C CYS A 122 -16.66 16.23 11.14
N GLU A 123 -16.75 15.73 12.38
CA GLU A 123 -17.99 15.12 12.91
C GLU A 123 -19.17 16.10 12.83
N GLU A 124 -18.95 17.36 13.20
CA GLU A 124 -19.96 18.42 13.15
C GLU A 124 -20.50 18.65 11.73
N ALA A 125 -19.64 18.58 10.72
CA ALA A 125 -20.06 18.78 9.33
C ALA A 125 -20.98 17.64 8.86
N CYS A 126 -20.77 16.41 9.32
CA CYS A 126 -21.67 15.29 9.04
C CYS A 126 -23.00 15.40 9.80
N ASP A 127 -22.97 15.81 11.06
CA ASP A 127 -24.19 15.97 11.86
C ASP A 127 -25.06 17.14 11.36
N ASN A 128 -24.48 18.13 10.67
CA ASN A 128 -25.21 19.26 10.08
C ASN A 128 -25.80 18.98 8.68
N GLN A 129 -25.54 17.80 8.08
CA GLN A 129 -26.15 17.41 6.81
C GLN A 129 -27.55 16.82 7.01
N THR A 130 -28.44 17.04 6.04
CA THR A 130 -29.76 16.41 6.02
C THR A 130 -29.73 15.14 5.17
N TYR A 131 -29.74 13.97 5.82
CA TYR A 131 -29.84 12.67 5.16
C TYR A 131 -31.28 12.15 5.16
N ALA A 132 -31.71 11.53 4.07
CA ALA A 132 -33.04 10.93 3.93
C ALA A 132 -32.99 9.65 3.09
N ASP A 133 -33.61 8.59 3.60
CA ASP A 133 -33.83 7.36 2.85
C ASP A 133 -35.04 7.53 1.91
N ALA A 134 -34.86 7.16 0.65
CA ALA A 134 -35.89 7.18 -0.38
C ALA A 134 -36.69 5.88 -0.45
N GLU A 135 -36.14 4.77 0.06
CA GLU A 135 -36.77 3.44 0.03
C GLU A 135 -37.01 2.92 1.45
N ALA A 136 -38.10 2.17 1.64
CA ALA A 136 -38.43 1.61 2.95
C ALA A 136 -37.41 0.56 3.44
N ASP A 137 -36.77 -0.16 2.50
CA ASP A 137 -35.83 -1.25 2.80
C ASP A 137 -34.39 -0.79 3.02
N CYS A 138 -34.12 0.53 2.97
CA CYS A 138 -32.77 1.10 3.11
C CYS A 138 -32.05 0.62 4.39
N ALA A 139 -32.76 0.53 5.51
CA ALA A 139 -32.18 0.06 6.77
C ALA A 139 -31.75 -1.41 6.70
N GLY A 140 -32.53 -2.25 6.01
CA GLY A 140 -32.22 -3.65 5.78
C GLY A 140 -31.03 -3.85 4.85
N TRP A 141 -30.97 -3.10 3.74
CA TRP A 141 -29.83 -3.12 2.83
C TRP A 141 -28.55 -2.61 3.49
N ALA A 142 -28.63 -1.53 4.26
CA ALA A 142 -27.49 -1.02 5.03
C ALA A 142 -27.01 -2.03 6.07
N ALA A 143 -27.91 -2.68 6.81
CA ALA A 143 -27.57 -3.74 7.77
C ALA A 143 -26.90 -4.95 7.11
N ASN A 144 -27.23 -5.24 5.84
CA ASN A 144 -26.59 -6.29 5.05
C ASN A 144 -25.26 -5.84 4.41
N GLY A 145 -24.80 -4.61 4.61
CA GLY A 145 -23.53 -4.11 4.06
C GLY A 145 -23.61 -3.66 2.60
N GLU A 146 -24.80 -3.34 2.08
CA GLU A 146 -24.96 -2.79 0.73
C GLU A 146 -24.32 -1.40 0.59
N CYS A 147 -24.17 -0.64 1.70
CA CYS A 147 -23.46 0.64 1.66
C CYS A 147 -22.00 0.51 1.20
N GLU A 148 -21.38 -0.66 1.38
CA GLU A 148 -20.03 -0.94 0.90
C GLU A 148 -20.01 -1.64 -0.46
N ARG A 149 -20.99 -2.53 -0.71
CA ARG A 149 -21.07 -3.42 -1.88
C ARG A 149 -21.80 -2.82 -3.09
N ASN A 150 -22.63 -1.81 -2.86
CA ASN A 150 -23.45 -1.11 -3.85
C ASN A 150 -23.51 0.38 -3.49
N ALA A 151 -22.33 0.99 -3.25
CA ALA A 151 -22.21 2.30 -2.64
C ALA A 151 -22.90 3.40 -3.47
N GLY A 152 -22.78 3.34 -4.79
CA GLY A 152 -23.37 4.34 -5.69
C GLY A 152 -24.89 4.42 -5.58
N PHE A 153 -25.58 3.26 -5.57
CA PHE A 153 -27.03 3.22 -5.37
C PHE A 153 -27.41 3.67 -3.96
N MET A 154 -26.70 3.15 -2.95
CA MET A 154 -27.03 3.39 -1.56
C MET A 154 -26.82 4.85 -1.15
N ILE A 155 -25.81 5.54 -1.68
CA ILE A 155 -25.62 6.98 -1.46
C ILE A 155 -26.73 7.79 -2.12
N ALA A 156 -27.17 7.40 -3.32
CA ALA A 156 -28.20 8.13 -4.05
C ALA A 156 -29.62 7.94 -3.45
N ARG A 157 -29.89 6.79 -2.80
CA ARG A 157 -31.25 6.39 -2.39
C ARG A 157 -31.41 6.09 -0.90
N CYS A 158 -30.34 5.81 -0.18
CA CYS A 158 -30.37 5.27 1.18
C CYS A 158 -29.29 5.90 2.08
N ASN A 159 -29.05 7.21 1.90
CA ASN A 159 -27.93 7.89 2.54
C ASN A 159 -28.06 7.95 4.07
N ALA A 160 -29.28 8.10 4.62
CA ALA A 160 -29.49 8.14 6.06
C ALA A 160 -29.15 6.81 6.72
N SER A 161 -29.63 5.71 6.14
CA SER A 161 -29.28 4.36 6.59
C SER A 161 -27.78 4.08 6.49
N CYS A 162 -27.09 4.57 5.46
CA CYS A 162 -25.65 4.39 5.33
C CYS A 162 -24.82 5.22 6.31
N VAL A 163 -25.18 6.48 6.54
CA VAL A 163 -24.53 7.33 7.58
C VAL A 163 -24.71 6.70 8.96
N ALA A 164 -25.93 6.25 9.30
CA ALA A 164 -26.20 5.58 10.56
C ALA A 164 -25.46 4.24 10.70
N ALA A 165 -25.34 3.47 9.62
CA ALA A 165 -24.52 2.26 9.61
C ALA A 165 -23.04 2.58 9.80
N ALA A 166 -22.52 3.60 9.12
CA ALA A 166 -21.14 4.03 9.22
C ALA A 166 -20.77 4.49 10.64
N ARG A 167 -21.59 5.35 11.27
CA ARG A 167 -21.39 5.79 12.67
C ARG A 167 -21.43 4.61 13.65
N ARG A 168 -22.35 3.65 13.45
CA ARG A 168 -22.41 2.42 14.27
C ARG A 168 -21.15 1.56 14.13
N SER A 169 -20.63 1.39 12.92
CA SER A 169 -19.40 0.62 12.66
C SER A 169 -18.17 1.21 13.36
N LEU A 170 -18.13 2.52 13.59
CA LEU A 170 -17.04 3.17 14.34
C LEU A 170 -17.17 2.98 15.85
N LEU A 171 -18.40 2.97 16.36
CA LEU A 171 -18.71 2.85 17.78
C LEU A 171 -18.69 1.39 18.30
N GLN A 172 -18.72 0.39 17.41
CA GLN A 172 -18.60 -1.03 17.77
C GLN A 172 -17.34 -1.67 17.19
N PRO A 173 -16.21 -1.72 17.94
CA PRO A 173 -14.97 -2.31 17.46
C PRO A 173 -15.00 -3.83 17.23
N GLN A 174 -16.06 -4.56 17.62
CA GLN A 174 -16.05 -6.03 17.73
C GLN A 174 -17.14 -6.78 16.92
N ALA A 175 -17.92 -6.13 16.07
CA ALA A 175 -19.20 -6.72 15.61
C ALA A 175 -19.17 -7.62 14.35
N ALA A 176 -18.03 -7.97 13.75
CA ALA A 176 -18.03 -8.86 12.58
C ALA A 176 -16.92 -9.92 12.62
N ALA A 177 -16.82 -10.67 13.72
CA ALA A 177 -16.07 -11.92 13.74
C ALA A 177 -16.74 -12.90 12.74
N ARG A 178 -16.17 -13.02 11.52
CA ARG A 178 -16.69 -13.92 10.48
C ARG A 178 -16.16 -15.32 10.71
N ARG A 179 -16.92 -16.35 10.37
CA ARG A 179 -16.46 -17.75 10.52
C ARG A 179 -15.24 -17.97 9.62
N ASN A 180 -14.17 -18.54 10.19
CA ASN A 180 -12.95 -18.84 9.44
C ASN A 180 -13.25 -19.90 8.35
N PRO A 181 -13.03 -19.59 7.06
CA PRO A 181 -13.36 -20.50 5.95
C PRO A 181 -12.51 -21.77 5.94
N HIS A 182 -11.37 -21.79 6.61
CA HIS A 182 -10.47 -22.96 6.70
C HIS A 182 -10.88 -23.97 7.76
N LEU A 183 -11.85 -23.62 8.63
CA LEU A 183 -12.40 -24.51 9.64
C LEU A 183 -13.70 -25.12 9.15
N LEU A 184 -13.60 -26.26 8.47
CA LEU A 184 -14.75 -27.09 8.10
C LEU A 184 -15.46 -27.60 9.37
N GLU A 185 -16.80 -27.67 9.34
CA GLU A 185 -17.64 -28.07 10.49
C GLU A 185 -17.38 -29.51 10.99
N GLU A 186 -16.77 -30.38 10.17
CA GLU A 186 -16.46 -31.78 10.49
C GLU A 186 -14.94 -32.03 10.60
N ALA A 187 -14.20 -31.17 11.29
CA ALA A 187 -12.76 -31.38 11.45
C ALA A 187 -12.46 -32.57 12.40
N PRO A 188 -11.55 -33.50 12.03
CA PRO A 188 -11.14 -34.58 12.91
C PRO A 188 -10.49 -34.05 14.19
N SER A 189 -10.49 -34.87 15.25
CA SER A 189 -10.08 -34.54 16.62
C SER A 189 -8.70 -33.87 16.78
N SER A 190 -7.83 -33.94 15.77
CA SER A 190 -6.59 -33.16 15.67
C SER A 190 -6.54 -32.39 14.34
N ARG A 191 -6.84 -31.09 14.39
CA ARG A 191 -6.81 -30.14 13.27
C ARG A 191 -5.46 -30.11 12.52
N ALA A 192 -4.36 -30.46 13.19
CA ALA A 192 -3.04 -30.60 12.59
C ALA A 192 -2.97 -31.63 11.45
N LEU A 193 -3.80 -32.68 11.47
CA LEU A 193 -3.81 -33.72 10.42
C LEU A 193 -4.38 -33.23 9.08
N VAL A 194 -5.23 -32.20 9.09
CA VAL A 194 -5.82 -31.63 7.86
C VAL A 194 -4.75 -30.94 7.00
N PHE A 195 -3.76 -30.33 7.66
CA PHE A 195 -2.71 -29.55 6.99
C PHE A 195 -1.37 -30.27 6.90
N LEU A 196 -1.18 -31.37 7.63
CA LEU A 196 -0.02 -32.26 7.50
C LEU A 196 0.31 -32.63 6.03
N PRO A 197 -0.65 -32.99 5.15
CA PRO A 197 -0.33 -33.24 3.74
C PRO A 197 0.15 -31.99 3.00
N VAL A 198 -0.33 -30.79 3.36
CA VAL A 198 0.15 -29.53 2.79
C VAL A 198 1.59 -29.26 3.23
N PHE A 199 1.87 -29.36 4.53
CA PHE A 199 3.25 -29.21 5.04
C PHE A 199 4.20 -30.25 4.48
N ALA A 200 3.75 -31.52 4.37
CA ALA A 200 4.54 -32.58 3.76
C ALA A 200 4.80 -32.32 2.27
N ALA A 201 3.81 -31.84 1.52
CA ALA A 201 3.97 -31.47 0.11
C ALA A 201 4.91 -30.28 -0.07
N VAL A 202 4.80 -29.24 0.77
CA VAL A 202 5.70 -28.08 0.74
C VAL A 202 7.12 -28.51 1.13
N LEU A 203 7.28 -29.29 2.19
CA LEU A 203 8.59 -29.82 2.59
C LEU A 203 9.20 -30.69 1.48
N ALA A 204 8.41 -31.58 0.88
CA ALA A 204 8.87 -32.40 -0.24
C ALA A 204 9.26 -31.54 -1.45
N ALA A 205 8.51 -30.47 -1.76
CA ALA A 205 8.86 -29.54 -2.82
C ALA A 205 10.14 -28.77 -2.50
N VAL A 206 10.32 -28.31 -1.26
CA VAL A 206 11.54 -27.63 -0.80
C VAL A 206 12.74 -28.56 -0.89
N LEU A 207 12.61 -29.79 -0.39
CA LEU A 207 13.65 -30.81 -0.47
C LEU A 207 13.97 -31.18 -1.91
N ALA A 208 12.96 -31.36 -2.77
CA ALA A 208 13.15 -31.65 -4.19
C ALA A 208 13.88 -30.49 -4.89
N VAL A 209 13.49 -29.23 -4.65
CA VAL A 209 14.18 -28.06 -5.17
C VAL A 209 15.61 -27.98 -4.64
N GLY A 210 15.85 -28.31 -3.37
CA GLY A 210 17.18 -28.36 -2.76
C GLY A 210 18.07 -29.42 -3.41
N VAL A 211 17.56 -30.65 -3.57
CA VAL A 211 18.26 -31.75 -4.25
C VAL A 211 18.53 -31.41 -5.71
N LEU A 212 17.53 -30.91 -6.45
CA LEU A 212 17.73 -30.47 -7.83
C LEU A 212 18.76 -29.34 -7.91
N SER A 213 18.71 -28.37 -6.98
CA SER A 213 19.69 -27.28 -6.94
C SER A 213 21.10 -27.80 -6.66
N ALA A 214 21.26 -28.78 -5.77
CA ALA A 214 22.55 -29.40 -5.47
C ALA A 214 23.07 -30.23 -6.67
N CYS A 215 22.22 -31.09 -7.25
CA CYS A 215 22.58 -31.93 -8.40
C CYS A 215 22.91 -31.11 -9.65
N PHE A 216 22.22 -29.99 -9.85
CA PHE A 216 22.38 -29.13 -11.03
C PHE A 216 23.08 -27.81 -10.72
N ALA A 217 23.76 -27.67 -9.58
CA ALA A 217 24.39 -26.42 -9.15
C ALA A 217 25.35 -25.86 -10.22
N ALA A 218 26.28 -26.68 -10.70
CA ALA A 218 27.26 -26.27 -11.70
C ALA A 218 26.64 -25.98 -13.08
N PRO A 219 25.75 -26.84 -13.64
CA PRO A 219 25.01 -26.51 -14.85
C PRO A 219 24.17 -25.22 -14.73
N LEU A 220 23.51 -25.00 -13.59
CA LEU A 220 22.67 -23.83 -13.34
C LEU A 220 23.51 -22.56 -13.23
N ALA A 221 24.65 -22.60 -12.52
CA ALA A 221 25.59 -21.49 -12.44
C ALA A 221 26.09 -21.08 -13.84
N ARG A 222 26.51 -22.06 -14.66
CA ARG A 222 26.92 -21.80 -16.05
C ARG A 222 25.77 -21.29 -16.93
N ALA A 223 24.53 -21.71 -16.67
CA ALA A 223 23.36 -21.18 -17.37
C ALA A 223 23.06 -19.74 -16.96
N GLN A 224 23.18 -19.43 -15.66
CA GLN A 224 23.02 -18.08 -15.11
C GLN A 224 24.08 -17.12 -15.69
N GLU A 225 25.35 -17.50 -15.70
CA GLU A 225 26.42 -16.71 -16.33
C GLU A 225 26.14 -16.41 -17.81
N ARG A 226 25.66 -17.40 -18.57
CA ARG A 226 25.28 -17.20 -19.99
C ARG A 226 24.11 -16.24 -20.15
N VAL A 227 23.14 -16.26 -19.23
CA VAL A 227 22.01 -15.32 -19.24
C VAL A 227 22.49 -13.92 -18.88
N GLU A 228 23.32 -13.78 -17.84
CA GLU A 228 23.91 -12.50 -17.44
C GLU A 228 24.73 -11.89 -18.58
N GLU A 229 25.58 -12.67 -19.24
CA GLU A 229 26.37 -12.21 -20.39
C GLU A 229 25.48 -11.77 -21.57
N ARG A 230 24.36 -12.47 -21.81
CA ARG A 230 23.36 -12.06 -22.83
C ARG A 230 22.69 -10.74 -22.44
N VAL A 231 22.31 -10.59 -21.18
CA VAL A 231 21.68 -9.39 -20.63
C VAL A 231 22.66 -8.21 -20.72
N ASP A 232 23.93 -8.39 -20.35
CA ASP A 232 24.93 -7.33 -20.42
C ASP A 232 25.23 -6.91 -21.87
N ARG A 233 25.30 -7.86 -22.80
CA ARG A 233 25.36 -7.53 -24.24
C ARG A 233 24.11 -6.78 -24.72
N ALA A 234 22.93 -7.12 -24.22
CA ALA A 234 21.69 -6.39 -24.53
C ALA A 234 21.72 -4.97 -23.95
N LYS A 235 22.18 -4.78 -22.71
CA LYS A 235 22.35 -3.46 -22.08
C LYS A 235 23.28 -2.58 -22.88
N VAL A 236 24.46 -3.08 -23.29
CA VAL A 236 25.42 -2.31 -24.09
C VAL A 236 24.81 -1.90 -25.43
N ARG A 237 24.07 -2.79 -26.09
CA ARG A 237 23.34 -2.45 -27.33
C ARG A 237 22.28 -1.39 -27.10
N LEU A 238 21.47 -1.52 -26.06
CA LEU A 238 20.40 -0.57 -25.77
C LEU A 238 20.95 0.80 -25.33
N GLN A 239 22.02 0.82 -24.55
CA GLN A 239 22.71 2.04 -24.12
C GLN A 239 23.35 2.78 -25.31
N ARG A 240 23.92 2.06 -26.28
CA ARG A 240 24.41 2.67 -27.53
C ARG A 240 23.27 3.25 -28.37
N ARG A 241 22.09 2.61 -28.36
CA ARG A 241 20.91 3.07 -29.11
C ARG A 241 20.20 4.25 -28.43
N PHE A 242 20.16 4.25 -27.11
CA PHE A 242 19.48 5.24 -26.27
C PHE A 242 20.40 5.68 -25.11
N PRO A 243 21.31 6.63 -25.35
CA PRO A 243 22.27 7.08 -24.33
C PRO A 243 21.62 7.62 -23.06
N SER A 244 20.43 8.22 -23.20
CA SER A 244 19.61 8.74 -22.10
C SER A 244 19.13 7.65 -21.12
N LEU A 245 19.01 6.40 -21.57
CA LEU A 245 18.61 5.26 -20.72
C LEU A 245 19.79 4.65 -19.97
N GLY A 246 21.03 5.10 -20.21
CA GLY A 246 22.24 4.57 -19.57
C GLY A 246 22.16 4.45 -18.04
N PRO A 247 21.71 5.49 -17.30
CA PRO A 247 21.55 5.42 -15.85
C PRO A 247 20.55 4.35 -15.40
N LEU A 248 19.44 4.18 -16.12
CA LEU A 248 18.41 3.19 -15.83
C LEU A 248 18.90 1.77 -16.17
N LEU A 249 19.60 1.59 -17.29
CA LEU A 249 20.15 0.28 -17.65
C LEU A 249 21.26 -0.17 -16.68
N ALA A 250 21.96 0.78 -16.06
CA ALA A 250 22.95 0.50 -15.03
C ALA A 250 22.32 -0.01 -13.71
N THR A 251 21.01 0.14 -13.48
CA THR A 251 20.32 -0.44 -12.31
C THR A 251 19.83 -1.88 -12.56
N LEU A 252 19.88 -2.39 -13.80
CA LEU A 252 19.46 -3.75 -14.15
C LEU A 252 20.50 -4.82 -13.77
N ASN A 253 21.03 -4.77 -12.55
CA ASN A 253 21.83 -5.86 -11.95
C ASN A 253 21.20 -6.28 -10.61
N ALA A 254 21.58 -7.44 -10.06
CA ALA A 254 20.96 -7.97 -8.85
C ALA A 254 20.90 -6.96 -7.69
N THR A 255 21.94 -6.12 -7.54
CA THR A 255 21.96 -5.04 -6.54
C THR A 255 20.99 -3.92 -6.84
N GLY A 256 20.96 -3.45 -8.09
CA GLY A 256 20.04 -2.39 -8.48
C GLY A 256 18.59 -2.85 -8.47
N ILE A 257 18.30 -4.11 -8.80
CA ILE A 257 16.98 -4.72 -8.68
C ILE A 257 16.58 -4.80 -7.20
N GLY A 258 17.43 -5.37 -6.34
CA GLY A 258 17.14 -5.45 -4.90
C GLY A 258 16.95 -4.08 -4.24
N SER A 259 17.80 -3.10 -4.55
CA SER A 259 17.61 -1.71 -4.11
C SER A 259 16.34 -1.08 -4.69
N ALA A 260 15.99 -1.35 -5.95
CA ALA A 260 14.78 -0.80 -6.56
C ALA A 260 13.52 -1.34 -5.90
N MET A 261 13.49 -2.63 -5.60
CA MET A 261 12.39 -3.27 -4.86
C MET A 261 12.20 -2.65 -3.48
N ILE A 262 13.29 -2.34 -2.75
CA ILE A 262 13.22 -1.60 -1.49
C ILE A 262 12.73 -0.17 -1.71
N CYS A 263 13.23 0.53 -2.73
CA CYS A 263 12.81 1.90 -3.05
C CYS A 263 11.31 2.01 -3.37
N LEU A 264 10.70 0.97 -3.94
CA LEU A 264 9.25 0.96 -4.23
C LEU A 264 8.40 1.08 -2.97
N TYR A 265 8.83 0.54 -1.83
CA TYR A 265 8.13 0.75 -0.55
C TYR A 265 8.09 2.23 -0.17
N TYR A 266 9.23 2.92 -0.17
CA TYR A 266 9.26 4.34 0.22
C TYR A 266 8.52 5.24 -0.77
N ILE A 267 8.59 4.93 -2.06
CA ILE A 267 7.82 5.64 -3.07
C ILE A 267 6.32 5.44 -2.80
N ASN A 268 5.90 4.24 -2.40
CA ASN A 268 4.53 3.97 -1.99
C ASN A 268 4.11 4.77 -0.75
N GLU A 269 4.93 4.82 0.30
CA GLU A 269 4.58 5.58 1.51
C GLU A 269 4.43 7.07 1.18
N GLY A 270 5.37 7.65 0.43
CA GLY A 270 5.27 9.04 -0.01
C GLY A 270 4.07 9.28 -0.94
N LEU A 271 3.77 8.36 -1.84
CA LEU A 271 2.58 8.43 -2.69
C LEU A 271 1.29 8.37 -1.84
N THR A 272 1.26 7.52 -0.83
CA THR A 272 0.13 7.41 0.10
C THR A 272 -0.09 8.74 0.81
N VAL A 273 0.97 9.39 1.32
CA VAL A 273 0.86 10.75 1.89
C VAL A 273 0.28 11.74 0.88
N LEU A 274 0.74 11.74 -0.36
CA LEU A 274 0.22 12.66 -1.39
C LEU A 274 -1.25 12.40 -1.74
N GLN A 275 -1.71 11.15 -1.61
CA GLN A 275 -3.07 10.74 -1.94
C GLN A 275 -4.06 10.93 -0.79
N THR A 276 -3.65 10.67 0.45
CA THR A 276 -4.56 10.65 1.61
C THR A 276 -4.55 11.95 2.39
N ASN A 277 -3.58 12.85 2.16
CA ASN A 277 -3.55 14.16 2.80
C ASN A 277 -4.42 15.15 2.00
N PRO A 278 -5.45 15.76 2.62
CA PRO A 278 -6.39 16.64 1.93
C PRO A 278 -5.73 17.85 1.25
N LEU A 279 -4.68 18.40 1.85
CA LEU A 279 -3.93 19.52 1.27
C LEU A 279 -3.18 19.09 0.01
N PHE A 280 -2.50 17.94 0.04
CA PHE A 280 -1.76 17.46 -1.13
C PHE A 280 -2.69 16.92 -2.23
N ALA A 281 -3.72 16.18 -1.87
CA ALA A 281 -4.63 15.60 -2.86
C ALA A 281 -5.41 16.68 -3.63
N SER A 282 -5.79 17.78 -2.97
CA SER A 282 -6.42 18.92 -3.66
C SER A 282 -5.47 19.59 -4.66
N LEU A 283 -4.21 19.81 -4.27
CA LEU A 283 -3.15 20.35 -5.14
C LEU A 283 -2.82 19.42 -6.32
N PHE A 284 -2.93 18.11 -6.14
CA PHE A 284 -2.62 17.08 -7.14
C PHE A 284 -3.86 16.38 -7.71
N SER A 285 -5.05 17.00 -7.63
CA SER A 285 -6.32 16.46 -8.12
C SER A 285 -6.34 16.12 -9.62
N TRP A 286 -5.44 16.71 -10.40
CA TRP A 286 -5.24 16.40 -11.82
C TRP A 286 -4.40 15.13 -12.05
N ALA A 287 -3.56 14.76 -11.07
CA ALA A 287 -2.63 13.64 -11.14
C ALA A 287 -3.21 12.38 -10.50
N PHE A 288 -4.01 12.57 -9.45
CA PHE A 288 -4.67 11.52 -8.70
C PHE A 288 -6.18 11.79 -8.79
N HIS A 289 -6.95 10.83 -9.31
CA HIS A 289 -8.32 10.75 -8.82
C HIS A 289 -8.18 10.49 -7.32
N SER A 290 -8.71 11.40 -6.49
CA SER A 290 -8.74 11.19 -5.05
C SER A 290 -9.23 9.77 -4.82
N ASP A 291 -8.43 8.94 -4.14
CA ASP A 291 -8.86 7.60 -3.72
C ASP A 291 -9.98 7.71 -2.65
N GLY A 292 -10.51 8.91 -2.36
CA GLY A 292 -11.59 9.16 -1.39
C GLY A 292 -11.21 8.88 0.07
N VAL A 293 -10.01 8.37 0.34
CA VAL A 293 -9.58 7.96 1.67
C VAL A 293 -8.64 9.02 2.26
N TRP A 294 -9.23 9.98 2.94
CA TRP A 294 -8.53 10.91 3.84
C TRP A 294 -8.05 10.18 5.10
N GLN A 295 -6.84 10.48 5.56
CA GLN A 295 -6.28 9.95 6.80
C GLN A 295 -5.89 11.08 7.75
N HIS A 296 -5.76 10.78 9.04
CA HIS A 296 -5.17 11.73 9.98
C HIS A 296 -3.68 11.87 9.70
N HIS A 297 -3.28 13.11 9.40
CA HIS A 297 -1.91 13.44 9.02
C HIS A 297 -1.22 14.24 10.11
N VAL A 298 0.05 13.91 10.34
CA VAL A 298 0.91 14.63 11.26
C VAL A 298 2.07 15.20 10.44
N ALA A 299 2.17 16.53 10.36
CA ALA A 299 3.05 17.20 9.41
C ALA A 299 4.52 16.71 9.43
N TRP A 300 5.07 16.44 10.61
CA TRP A 300 6.45 15.97 10.73
C TRP A 300 6.62 14.51 10.25
N LEU A 301 5.59 13.67 10.40
CA LEU A 301 5.59 12.28 9.91
C LEU A 301 5.40 12.24 8.39
N ASP A 302 4.52 13.09 7.85
CA ASP A 302 4.39 13.25 6.41
C ASP A 302 5.72 13.73 5.79
N ALA A 303 6.42 14.64 6.47
CA ALA A 303 7.73 15.11 6.02
C ALA A 303 8.79 13.99 5.99
N THR A 304 8.78 13.05 6.95
CA THR A 304 9.71 11.90 6.92
C THR A 304 9.41 10.96 5.77
N ASN A 305 8.14 10.59 5.58
CA ASN A 305 7.69 9.73 4.48
C ASN A 305 8.02 10.33 3.10
N LEU A 306 7.76 11.62 2.91
CA LEU A 306 8.09 12.34 1.68
C LEU A 306 9.62 12.43 1.47
N ALA A 307 10.40 12.61 2.55
CA ALA A 307 11.86 12.59 2.47
C ALA A 307 12.40 11.20 2.10
N GLY A 308 11.81 10.13 2.67
CA GLY A 308 12.08 8.74 2.31
C GLY A 308 11.81 8.46 0.83
N ALA A 309 10.64 8.89 0.32
CA ALA A 309 10.26 8.78 -1.08
C ALA A 309 11.22 9.54 -2.01
N ALA A 310 11.57 10.79 -1.67
CA ALA A 310 12.54 11.57 -2.42
C ALA A 310 13.92 10.91 -2.44
N ALA A 311 14.38 10.38 -1.32
CA ALA A 311 15.62 9.62 -1.22
C ALA A 311 15.59 8.33 -2.06
N ALA A 312 14.48 7.60 -2.07
CA ALA A 312 14.29 6.41 -2.88
C ALA A 312 14.37 6.72 -4.38
N LEU A 313 13.71 7.79 -4.82
CA LEU A 313 13.79 8.28 -6.20
C LEU A 313 15.22 8.67 -6.60
N LEU A 314 15.94 9.39 -5.74
CA LEU A 314 17.35 9.72 -5.97
C LEU A 314 18.24 8.47 -5.99
N CYS A 315 17.96 7.48 -5.14
CA CYS A 315 18.65 6.20 -5.12
C CYS A 315 18.47 5.42 -6.43
N LEU A 316 17.24 5.36 -6.96
CA LEU A 316 16.94 4.78 -8.28
C LEU A 316 17.69 5.50 -9.41
N LEU A 317 17.80 6.83 -9.31
CA LEU A 317 18.58 7.64 -10.25
C LEU A 317 20.11 7.56 -10.02
N ARG A 318 20.57 6.68 -9.11
CA ARG A 318 21.98 6.50 -8.72
C ARG A 318 22.64 7.77 -8.18
N ARG A 319 21.85 8.73 -7.69
CA ARG A 319 22.36 9.98 -7.11
C ARG A 319 22.61 9.79 -5.62
N ALA A 320 23.89 9.72 -5.24
CA ALA A 320 24.33 9.60 -3.85
C ALA A 320 23.64 8.45 -3.07
N PRO A 321 23.68 7.19 -3.58
CA PRO A 321 22.90 6.08 -3.04
C PRO A 321 23.18 5.78 -1.57
N THR A 322 24.40 6.02 -1.09
CA THR A 322 24.71 5.87 0.34
C THR A 322 23.92 6.86 1.21
N ARG A 323 23.86 8.14 0.82
CA ARG A 323 23.12 9.17 1.57
C ARG A 323 21.63 8.88 1.55
N CYS A 324 21.11 8.45 0.39
CA CYS A 324 19.72 8.05 0.26
C CYS A 324 19.38 6.87 1.19
N ALA A 325 20.25 5.87 1.30
CA ALA A 325 20.05 4.73 2.20
C ALA A 325 20.00 5.14 3.67
N TYR A 326 20.78 6.16 4.10
CA TYR A 326 20.68 6.69 5.46
C TYR A 326 19.35 7.43 5.70
N VAL A 327 18.85 8.20 4.73
CA VAL A 327 17.55 8.87 4.86
C VAL A 327 16.42 7.85 4.96
N MET A 328 16.43 6.85 4.08
CA MET A 328 15.48 5.73 4.13
C MET A 328 15.55 4.95 5.46
N MET A 329 16.76 4.75 6.01
CA MET A 329 16.92 4.12 7.33
C MET A 329 16.32 4.99 8.45
N ALA A 330 16.54 6.30 8.42
CA ALA A 330 15.99 7.21 9.43
C ALA A 330 14.46 7.22 9.40
N ASP A 331 13.87 7.23 8.20
CA ASP A 331 12.42 7.12 7.99
C ASP A 331 11.86 5.82 8.60
N THR A 332 12.47 4.67 8.29
CA THR A 332 12.03 3.39 8.85
C THR A 332 12.24 3.27 10.36
N LEU A 333 13.26 3.93 10.92
CA LEU A 333 13.45 3.99 12.37
C LEU A 333 12.34 4.81 13.06
N VAL A 334 11.92 5.92 12.45
CA VAL A 334 10.78 6.71 12.93
C VAL A 334 9.51 5.87 12.91
N ASP A 335 9.20 5.21 11.80
CA ASP A 335 8.04 4.33 11.68
C ASP A 335 8.07 3.21 12.72
N SER A 336 9.20 2.54 12.85
CA SER A 336 9.39 1.43 13.80
C SER A 336 9.23 1.90 15.25
N TYR A 337 9.73 3.10 15.57
CA TYR A 337 9.56 3.71 16.89
C TYR A 337 8.09 4.01 17.18
N LEU A 338 7.37 4.66 16.27
CA LEU A 338 5.95 4.96 16.44
C LEU A 338 5.10 3.69 16.59
N LEU A 339 5.45 2.65 15.83
CA LEU A 339 4.80 1.36 15.92
C LEU A 339 4.98 0.72 17.29
N LEU A 340 6.22 0.64 17.77
CA LEU A 340 6.55 0.10 19.09
C LEU A 340 5.90 0.93 20.19
N TRP A 341 5.91 2.26 20.07
CA TRP A 341 5.26 3.15 21.01
C TRP A 341 3.76 2.87 21.13
N ARG A 342 3.06 2.71 19.99
CA ARG A 342 1.63 2.36 19.98
C ARG A 342 1.36 1.00 20.64
N ILE A 343 2.17 -0.02 20.34
CA ILE A 343 2.05 -1.36 20.96
C ILE A 343 2.24 -1.26 22.47
N VAL A 344 3.28 -0.55 22.92
CA VAL A 344 3.59 -0.37 24.35
C VAL A 344 2.48 0.39 25.06
N GLN A 345 1.96 1.45 24.46
CA GLN A 345 0.82 2.20 25.02
C GLN A 345 -0.41 1.32 25.14
N GLN A 346 -0.78 0.59 24.10
CA GLN A 346 -1.94 -0.30 24.11
C GLN A 346 -1.82 -1.36 25.21
N TRP A 347 -0.63 -1.94 25.37
CA TRP A 347 -0.35 -2.87 26.45
C TRP A 347 -0.42 -2.21 27.84
N ALA A 348 0.19 -1.03 28.01
CA ALA A 348 0.21 -0.29 29.27
C ALA A 348 -1.19 0.15 29.75
N TYR A 349 -2.09 0.47 28.82
CA TYR A 349 -3.49 0.80 29.11
C TYR A 349 -4.41 -0.43 29.26
N GLY A 350 -3.85 -1.65 29.27
CA GLY A 350 -4.61 -2.87 29.54
C GLY A 350 -5.39 -3.43 28.35
N HIS A 351 -5.15 -2.93 27.13
CA HIS A 351 -5.80 -3.43 25.91
C HIS A 351 -5.12 -4.66 25.30
N GLY A 352 -4.12 -5.23 25.99
CA GLY A 352 -3.33 -6.37 25.52
C GLY A 352 -2.24 -6.00 24.51
N LEU A 353 -1.38 -6.97 24.17
CA LEU A 353 -0.35 -6.80 23.14
C LEU A 353 -0.93 -7.21 21.79
N TYR A 354 -1.25 -6.22 20.96
CA TYR A 354 -1.74 -6.44 19.60
C TYR A 354 -0.65 -6.12 18.59
N VAL A 355 -0.28 -7.13 17.80
CA VAL A 355 0.58 -7.00 16.63
C VAL A 355 -0.19 -7.60 15.47
N ASN A 356 -0.07 -7.03 14.27
CA ASN A 356 -0.65 -7.59 13.07
C ASN A 356 0.45 -7.93 12.04
N GLU A 357 0.09 -8.69 11.00
CA GLU A 357 1.01 -9.09 9.93
C GLU A 357 1.74 -7.88 9.30
N LEU A 358 1.02 -6.82 8.99
CA LEU A 358 1.58 -5.63 8.34
C LEU A 358 2.60 -4.91 9.24
N MET A 359 2.36 -4.84 10.54
CA MET A 359 3.28 -4.28 11.54
C MET A 359 4.60 -5.06 11.55
N ALA A 360 4.53 -6.40 11.54
CA ALA A 360 5.73 -7.24 11.45
C ALA A 360 6.48 -7.05 10.12
N LYS A 361 5.75 -6.90 9.00
CA LYS A 361 6.32 -6.57 7.68
C LYS A 361 7.06 -5.23 7.71
N LYS A 362 6.47 -4.17 8.25
CA LYS A 362 7.13 -2.86 8.36
C LYS A 362 8.38 -2.91 9.25
N PHE A 363 8.37 -3.69 10.34
CA PHE A 363 9.55 -3.85 11.20
C PHE A 363 10.72 -4.54 10.47
N SER A 364 10.44 -5.51 9.59
CA SER A 364 11.46 -6.23 8.82
C SER A 364 12.21 -5.35 7.81
N LEU A 365 11.64 -4.19 7.45
CA LEU A 365 12.26 -3.25 6.51
C LEU A 365 13.55 -2.65 7.08
N LEU A 366 13.69 -2.53 8.40
CA LEU A 366 14.96 -2.16 9.03
C LEU A 366 16.09 -3.11 8.58
N GLY A 367 15.81 -4.41 8.52
CA GLY A 367 16.76 -5.40 8.04
C GLY A 367 17.05 -5.27 6.55
N CYS A 368 16.02 -4.98 5.73
CA CYS A 368 16.17 -4.79 4.28
C CYS A 368 17.05 -3.58 3.94
N VAL A 369 16.83 -2.47 4.64
CA VAL A 369 17.59 -1.23 4.46
C VAL A 369 19.00 -1.38 5.01
N ALA A 370 19.18 -2.13 6.12
CA ALA A 370 20.50 -2.50 6.61
C ALA A 370 21.29 -3.30 5.56
N MET A 371 20.66 -4.26 4.87
CA MET A 371 21.28 -4.98 3.74
C MET A 371 21.62 -4.04 2.58
N MET A 372 20.77 -3.07 2.28
CA MET A 372 21.05 -2.04 1.28
C MET A 372 22.27 -1.20 1.65
N MET A 373 22.34 -0.69 2.88
CA MET A 373 23.50 0.06 3.39
C MET A 373 24.77 -0.77 3.36
N ALA A 374 24.70 -2.02 3.84
CA ALA A 374 25.80 -2.99 3.80
C ALA A 374 26.30 -3.19 2.37
N SER A 375 25.39 -3.36 1.40
CA SER A 375 25.76 -3.51 -0.01
C SER A 375 26.41 -2.24 -0.59
N GLN A 376 25.98 -1.05 -0.17
CA GLN A 376 26.62 0.20 -0.62
C GLN A 376 28.02 0.38 -0.01
N HIS A 377 28.22 -0.01 1.26
CA HIS A 377 29.52 0.04 1.91
C HIS A 377 30.50 -0.98 1.33
N GLN A 378 30.06 -2.22 1.10
CA GLN A 378 30.88 -3.24 0.45
C GLN A 378 31.35 -2.80 -0.95
N ALA A 379 30.50 -2.08 -1.69
CA ALA A 379 30.86 -1.54 -3.01
C ALA A 379 31.94 -0.45 -2.94
N LYS A 380 32.03 0.31 -1.83
CA LYS A 380 33.11 1.29 -1.60
C LYS A 380 34.40 0.63 -1.14
N GLU A 381 34.31 -0.43 -0.35
CA GLU A 381 35.47 -1.15 0.20
C GLU A 381 36.23 -1.98 -0.84
N ARG A 382 35.67 -2.24 -2.03
CA ARG A 382 36.38 -2.91 -3.13
C ARG A 382 37.13 -1.88 -4.01
N PRO A 383 38.44 -1.67 -3.85
CA PRO A 383 39.20 -0.83 -4.77
C PRO A 383 39.30 -1.49 -6.15
N SER A 384 39.31 -0.68 -7.21
CA SER A 384 39.46 -1.07 -8.62
C SER A 384 40.85 -1.61 -9.00
N SER A 385 41.64 -2.09 -8.03
CA SER A 385 43.01 -2.53 -8.25
C SER A 385 43.06 -3.97 -8.74
N PHE A 386 43.98 -4.24 -9.67
CA PHE A 386 44.34 -5.54 -10.21
C PHE A 386 44.55 -6.63 -9.13
N SER A 387 44.92 -6.26 -7.90
CA SER A 387 45.01 -7.18 -6.75
C SER A 387 43.66 -7.79 -6.31
N GLY A 388 42.52 -7.15 -6.62
CA GLY A 388 41.19 -7.71 -6.38
C GLY A 388 40.75 -8.76 -7.41
N LEU A 389 41.48 -8.87 -8.53
CA LEU A 389 41.28 -9.91 -9.54
C LEU A 389 42.04 -11.20 -9.20
N LEU A 390 43.08 -11.10 -8.35
CA LEU A 390 43.96 -12.20 -7.92
C LEU A 390 43.61 -12.78 -6.54
N LEU A 391 42.85 -12.04 -5.72
CA LEU A 391 42.33 -12.54 -4.45
C LEU A 391 40.85 -12.90 -4.64
N GLU A 392 40.61 -14.15 -5.02
CA GLU A 392 39.32 -14.79 -4.81
C GLU A 392 38.85 -14.56 -3.35
N GLY A 393 37.62 -14.07 -3.19
CA GLY A 393 36.84 -14.31 -1.98
C GLY A 393 37.36 -13.71 -0.67
N GLY A 394 37.77 -12.44 -0.64
CA GLY A 394 38.04 -11.75 0.64
C GLY A 394 36.84 -11.85 1.59
N ALA A 395 37.01 -12.53 2.73
CA ALA A 395 35.99 -12.69 3.75
C ALA A 395 35.43 -11.33 4.19
N LEU A 396 34.11 -11.26 4.36
CA LEU A 396 33.40 -10.03 4.74
C LEU A 396 34.03 -9.40 6.01
N SER A 397 34.15 -8.07 6.06
CA SER A 397 34.68 -7.39 7.25
C SER A 397 33.85 -7.77 8.49
N GLN A 398 34.44 -7.71 9.69
CA GLN A 398 33.73 -8.10 10.91
C GLN A 398 32.49 -7.24 11.14
N ASN A 399 32.62 -5.92 10.95
CA ASN A 399 31.51 -4.97 11.08
C ASN A 399 30.40 -5.25 10.06
N LEU A 400 30.77 -5.52 8.81
CA LEU A 400 29.81 -5.86 7.77
C LEU A 400 29.13 -7.22 8.04
N SER A 401 29.85 -8.18 8.63
CA SER A 401 29.30 -9.47 9.05
C SER A 401 28.29 -9.33 10.19
N VAL A 402 28.57 -8.45 11.16
CA VAL A 402 27.61 -8.13 12.23
C VAL A 402 26.38 -7.45 11.64
N ALA A 403 26.55 -6.50 10.71
CA ALA A 403 25.44 -5.84 10.05
C ALA A 403 24.57 -6.82 9.25
N VAL A 404 25.18 -7.77 8.54
CA VAL A 404 24.46 -8.86 7.85
C VAL A 404 23.70 -9.74 8.83
N LEU A 405 24.30 -10.10 9.97
CA LEU A 405 23.62 -10.88 11.00
C LEU A 405 22.40 -10.13 11.55
N ILE A 406 22.56 -8.86 11.94
CA ILE A 406 21.47 -8.04 12.48
C ILE A 406 20.35 -7.91 11.44
N GLY A 407 20.69 -7.57 10.19
CA GLY A 407 19.70 -7.42 9.14
C GLY A 407 18.97 -8.74 8.85
N ARG A 408 19.67 -9.88 8.91
CA ARG A 408 19.05 -11.20 8.79
C ARG A 408 18.07 -11.48 9.91
N LEU A 409 18.44 -11.22 11.17
CA LEU A 409 17.54 -11.46 12.31
C LEU A 409 16.30 -10.55 12.27
N LEU A 410 16.46 -9.29 11.86
CA LEU A 410 15.35 -8.37 11.65
C LEU A 410 14.40 -8.87 10.55
N ILE A 411 14.93 -9.34 9.41
CA ILE A 411 14.10 -9.93 8.35
C ILE A 411 13.44 -11.23 8.84
N ALA A 412 14.16 -12.07 9.58
CA ALA A 412 13.64 -13.34 10.08
C ALA A 412 12.47 -13.16 11.06
N SER A 413 12.42 -12.04 11.79
CA SER A 413 11.32 -11.73 12.70
C SER A 413 9.96 -11.73 11.98
N LEU A 414 9.93 -11.27 10.72
CA LEU A 414 8.74 -11.35 9.87
C LEU A 414 8.32 -12.80 9.64
N PHE A 415 9.21 -13.65 9.13
CA PHE A 415 8.87 -15.02 8.75
C PHE A 415 8.46 -15.86 9.96
N LEU A 416 9.07 -15.63 11.12
CA LEU A 416 8.64 -16.26 12.36
C LEU A 416 7.27 -15.77 12.80
N TYR A 417 7.04 -14.45 12.78
CA TYR A 417 5.76 -13.88 13.19
C TYR A 417 4.63 -14.37 12.28
N VAL A 418 4.76 -14.17 10.97
CA VAL A 418 3.75 -14.56 9.97
C VAL A 418 3.58 -16.08 9.95
N GLY A 419 4.68 -16.82 9.98
CA GLY A 419 4.67 -18.26 9.99
C GLY A 419 4.02 -18.89 11.23
N LEU A 420 4.16 -18.28 12.41
CA LEU A 420 3.58 -18.81 13.66
C LEU A 420 2.20 -18.22 13.97
N HIS A 421 2.07 -16.90 13.96
CA HIS A 421 0.86 -16.19 14.38
C HIS A 421 -0.26 -16.30 13.34
N GLU A 422 0.00 -15.91 12.09
CA GLU A 422 -1.04 -15.93 11.05
C GLU A 422 -1.44 -17.35 10.68
N LEU A 423 -0.47 -18.27 10.66
CA LEU A 423 -0.78 -19.68 10.47
C LEU A 423 -1.59 -20.25 11.63
N HIS A 424 -1.28 -19.87 12.88
CA HIS A 424 -2.12 -20.25 14.01
C HIS A 424 -3.56 -19.73 13.87
N ARG A 425 -3.73 -18.45 13.50
CA ARG A 425 -5.05 -17.86 13.22
C ARG A 425 -5.81 -18.66 12.16
N LEU A 426 -5.18 -18.92 11.02
CA LEU A 426 -5.81 -19.64 9.92
C LEU A 426 -6.20 -21.08 10.29
N LEU A 427 -5.39 -21.75 11.09
CA LEU A 427 -5.55 -23.18 11.41
C LEU A 427 -6.42 -23.47 12.64
N PHE A 428 -6.49 -22.55 13.59
CA PHE A 428 -7.08 -22.83 14.91
C PHE A 428 -8.17 -21.85 15.33
N GLU A 429 -8.16 -20.61 14.83
CA GLU A 429 -9.13 -19.61 15.27
C GLU A 429 -10.46 -19.74 14.53
N PRO A 430 -11.60 -19.90 15.25
CA PRO A 430 -12.92 -20.09 14.66
C PRO A 430 -13.42 -18.90 13.85
N PHE A 431 -12.85 -17.72 14.09
CA PHE A 431 -13.28 -16.48 13.47
C PHE A 431 -12.11 -15.70 12.88
N THR A 432 -12.39 -14.92 11.83
CA THR A 432 -11.44 -14.04 11.17
C THR A 432 -12.03 -12.63 11.06
N PRO A 433 -11.23 -11.57 11.27
CA PRO A 433 -11.67 -10.20 11.04
C PRO A 433 -11.68 -9.83 9.54
N TYR A 434 -11.05 -10.65 8.69
CA TYR A 434 -10.86 -10.36 7.27
C TYR A 434 -12.08 -10.72 6.42
N LEU A 435 -12.15 -10.14 5.22
CA LEU A 435 -13.22 -10.41 4.26
C LEU A 435 -12.95 -11.73 3.51
N PRO A 436 -13.98 -12.48 3.09
CA PRO A 436 -13.79 -13.64 2.23
C PRO A 436 -13.03 -13.26 0.96
N GLY A 437 -11.97 -14.00 0.64
CA GLY A 437 -11.10 -13.71 -0.50
C GLY A 437 -10.01 -12.67 -0.24
N ASP A 438 -9.79 -12.29 1.03
CA ASP A 438 -8.64 -11.48 1.43
C ASP A 438 -7.33 -12.27 1.32
N GLY A 439 -6.23 -11.59 0.95
CA GLY A 439 -4.90 -12.20 0.85
C GLY A 439 -4.39 -12.79 2.17
N HIS A 440 -4.92 -12.32 3.31
CA HIS A 440 -4.67 -12.88 4.64
C HIS A 440 -5.11 -14.33 4.78
N ASP A 441 -6.06 -14.80 3.96
CA ASP A 441 -6.60 -16.16 4.05
C ASP A 441 -5.83 -17.18 3.19
N VAL A 442 -4.75 -16.78 2.53
CA VAL A 442 -3.92 -17.69 1.72
C VAL A 442 -2.87 -18.39 2.59
N VAL A 443 -2.95 -19.72 2.75
CA VAL A 443 -2.13 -20.53 3.67
C VAL A 443 -0.69 -20.77 3.18
N TRP A 444 -0.50 -21.04 1.88
CA TRP A 444 0.79 -21.55 1.37
C TRP A 444 2.01 -20.63 1.60
N PRO A 445 1.92 -19.27 1.48
CA PRO A 445 3.08 -18.40 1.69
C PRO A 445 3.57 -18.49 3.13
N LYS A 446 2.64 -18.44 4.09
CA LYS A 446 2.93 -18.50 5.53
C LYS A 446 3.60 -19.82 5.92
N ALA A 447 3.15 -20.94 5.32
CA ALA A 447 3.78 -22.23 5.53
C ALA A 447 5.20 -22.32 4.96
N VAL A 448 5.42 -21.82 3.74
CA VAL A 448 6.75 -21.78 3.10
C VAL A 448 7.72 -20.91 3.90
N GLU A 449 7.26 -19.74 4.34
CA GLU A 449 8.05 -18.80 5.14
C GLU A 449 8.46 -19.41 6.48
N LEU A 450 7.54 -20.08 7.18
CA LEU A 450 7.87 -20.76 8.44
C LEU A 450 8.91 -21.86 8.25
N LEU A 451 8.74 -22.69 7.22
CA LEU A 451 9.65 -23.81 6.93
C LEU A 451 11.08 -23.32 6.62
N LEU A 452 11.20 -22.19 5.93
CA LEU A 452 12.49 -21.61 5.55
C LEU A 452 13.07 -20.66 6.60
N ALA A 453 12.29 -20.25 7.62
CA ALA A 453 12.74 -19.30 8.64
C ALA A 453 13.95 -19.80 9.45
N ILE A 454 13.93 -21.07 9.90
CA ILE A 454 15.02 -21.65 10.71
C ILE A 454 16.36 -21.70 9.94
N PRO A 455 16.45 -22.33 8.76
CA PRO A 455 17.71 -22.36 8.01
C PRO A 455 18.15 -20.94 7.59
N PHE A 456 17.20 -20.04 7.33
CA PHE A 456 17.50 -18.63 7.07
C PHE A 456 18.19 -17.95 8.25
N ILE A 457 17.67 -18.09 9.47
CA ILE A 457 18.23 -17.52 10.71
C ILE A 457 19.66 -18.02 10.93
N LEU A 458 19.84 -19.33 10.80
CA LEU A 458 21.14 -19.98 11.00
C LEU A 458 22.16 -19.58 9.92
N GLY A 459 21.71 -19.06 8.78
CA GLY A 459 22.56 -18.84 7.61
C GLY A 459 23.10 -20.16 7.08
N PHE A 460 22.21 -21.14 6.95
CA PHE A 460 22.47 -22.40 6.29
C PHE A 460 21.95 -22.31 4.85
N GLU A 461 22.80 -22.62 3.88
CA GLU A 461 22.54 -22.48 2.44
C GLU A 461 21.97 -21.09 2.11
N THR A 462 22.61 -20.03 2.66
CA THR A 462 22.06 -18.66 2.70
C THR A 462 21.59 -18.19 1.33
N ALA A 463 22.36 -18.48 0.27
CA ALA A 463 22.02 -18.06 -1.08
C ALA A 463 20.76 -18.77 -1.62
N VAL A 464 20.61 -20.07 -1.36
CA VAL A 464 19.46 -20.86 -1.81
C VAL A 464 18.22 -20.48 -1.01
N VAL A 465 18.33 -20.46 0.33
CA VAL A 465 17.21 -20.13 1.21
C VAL A 465 16.70 -18.71 0.97
N ALA A 466 17.59 -17.73 0.86
CA ALA A 466 17.19 -16.35 0.55
C ALA A 466 16.53 -16.23 -0.84
N ARG A 467 16.93 -17.06 -1.81
CA ARG A 467 16.28 -17.09 -3.14
C ARG A 467 14.88 -17.69 -3.08
N MET A 468 14.71 -18.78 -2.32
CA MET A 468 13.40 -19.41 -2.14
C MET A 468 12.43 -18.49 -1.41
N LEU A 469 12.87 -17.84 -0.33
CA LEU A 469 12.09 -16.84 0.40
C LEU A 469 11.78 -15.61 -0.47
N SER A 470 12.76 -15.13 -1.25
CA SER A 470 12.52 -14.02 -2.18
C SER A 470 11.49 -14.38 -3.23
N ALA A 471 11.53 -15.61 -3.76
CA ALA A 471 10.56 -16.09 -4.73
C ALA A 471 9.17 -16.26 -4.12
N SER A 472 9.06 -16.78 -2.89
CA SER A 472 7.77 -16.93 -2.20
C SER A 472 7.11 -15.59 -1.95
N LEU A 473 7.87 -14.58 -1.50
CA LEU A 473 7.36 -13.23 -1.27
C LEU A 473 6.87 -12.54 -2.55
N VAL A 474 7.62 -12.68 -3.65
CA VAL A 474 7.19 -12.15 -4.95
C VAL A 474 5.93 -12.87 -5.43
N LEU A 475 5.89 -14.20 -5.36
CA LEU A 475 4.70 -14.96 -5.74
C LEU A 475 3.50 -14.60 -4.87
N GLU A 476 3.67 -14.42 -3.56
CA GLU A 476 2.62 -13.94 -2.67
C GLU A 476 2.15 -12.54 -3.05
N ALA A 477 3.06 -11.60 -3.33
CA ALA A 477 2.72 -10.25 -3.76
C ALA A 477 1.78 -10.26 -4.98
N PHE A 478 2.14 -10.99 -6.03
CA PHE A 478 1.33 -11.03 -7.26
C PHE A 478 0.05 -11.87 -7.15
N TYR A 479 0.05 -12.90 -6.29
CA TYR A 479 -1.10 -13.81 -6.16
C TYR A 479 -2.14 -13.32 -5.14
N ALA A 480 -1.70 -12.97 -3.93
CA ALA A 480 -2.58 -12.60 -2.83
C ALA A 480 -2.85 -11.09 -2.74
N TRP A 481 -1.95 -10.26 -3.29
CA TRP A 481 -1.96 -8.80 -3.10
C TRP A 481 -2.04 -8.03 -4.42
N ALA A 482 -2.77 -8.56 -5.39
CA ALA A 482 -3.03 -7.90 -6.67
C ALA A 482 -3.99 -6.70 -6.49
N TRP A 483 -3.45 -5.57 -6.04
CA TRP A 483 -4.20 -4.35 -5.70
C TRP A 483 -4.92 -3.72 -6.91
N TRP A 484 -4.50 -4.03 -8.14
CA TRP A 484 -5.16 -3.61 -9.38
C TRP A 484 -6.41 -4.44 -9.73
N THR A 485 -6.70 -5.53 -9.01
CA THR A 485 -7.91 -6.35 -9.18
C THR A 485 -8.69 -6.47 -7.87
N THR A 486 -8.73 -5.42 -7.05
CA THR A 486 -9.46 -5.44 -5.78
C THR A 486 -10.97 -5.60 -6.02
N PRO A 487 -11.62 -6.62 -5.42
CA PRO A 487 -13.05 -6.85 -5.60
C PRO A 487 -13.90 -5.83 -4.84
N GLY A 488 -14.92 -5.29 -5.51
CA GLY A 488 -15.89 -4.34 -4.96
C GLY A 488 -16.14 -3.17 -5.92
N ASP A 489 -17.03 -2.27 -5.51
CA ASP A 489 -17.28 -1.04 -6.27
C ASP A 489 -16.11 -0.08 -6.12
N GLY A 490 -15.50 0.32 -7.24
CA GLY A 490 -14.35 1.23 -7.27
C GLY A 490 -14.59 2.64 -6.74
N TYR A 491 -15.81 2.96 -6.28
CA TYR A 491 -16.17 4.24 -5.68
C TYR A 491 -16.39 4.15 -4.16
N SER A 492 -16.32 2.96 -3.57
CA SER A 492 -16.62 2.72 -2.15
C SER A 492 -15.41 3.00 -1.26
N PHE A 493 -15.63 3.56 -0.05
CA PHE A 493 -14.58 3.71 0.98
C PHE A 493 -13.81 2.41 1.22
N ALA A 494 -14.58 1.33 1.36
CA ALA A 494 -14.05 0.01 1.70
C ALA A 494 -13.20 -0.57 0.57
N HIS A 495 -13.50 -0.21 -0.68
CA HIS A 495 -12.71 -0.60 -1.84
C HIS A 495 -11.35 0.11 -1.84
N HIS A 496 -11.34 1.43 -1.71
CA HIS A 496 -10.11 2.22 -1.71
C HIS A 496 -9.20 1.89 -0.52
N ARG A 497 -9.76 1.77 0.69
CA ARG A 497 -9.02 1.35 1.88
C ARG A 497 -8.40 -0.04 1.69
N ARG A 498 -9.14 -0.96 1.06
CA ARG A 498 -8.62 -2.29 0.73
C ARG A 498 -7.54 -2.23 -0.35
N ALA A 499 -7.68 -1.37 -1.35
CA ALA A 499 -6.67 -1.18 -2.39
C ALA A 499 -5.35 -0.67 -1.81
N ILE A 500 -5.39 0.34 -0.94
CA ILE A 500 -4.21 0.84 -0.21
C ILE A 500 -3.58 -0.28 0.60
N HIS A 501 -4.38 -1.00 1.39
CA HIS A 501 -3.91 -2.12 2.20
C HIS A 501 -3.26 -3.24 1.36
N TYR A 502 -3.87 -3.63 0.22
CA TYR A 502 -3.29 -4.61 -0.70
C TYR A 502 -1.98 -4.09 -1.29
N ARG A 503 -1.94 -2.80 -1.65
CA ARG A 503 -0.73 -2.15 -2.17
C ARG A 503 0.39 -2.15 -1.14
N GLU A 504 0.10 -1.87 0.15
CA GLU A 504 1.06 -1.95 1.24
C GLU A 504 1.64 -3.37 1.41
N HIS A 505 0.80 -4.41 1.41
CA HIS A 505 1.28 -5.79 1.44
C HIS A 505 2.13 -6.14 0.21
N PHE A 506 1.70 -5.70 -0.97
CA PHE A 506 2.43 -5.91 -2.22
C PHE A 506 3.85 -5.31 -2.17
N VAL A 507 3.97 -4.03 -1.80
CA VAL A 507 5.26 -3.33 -1.80
C VAL A 507 6.16 -3.76 -0.65
N THR A 508 5.62 -4.12 0.51
CA THR A 508 6.42 -4.63 1.65
C THR A 508 6.99 -6.02 1.35
N ASN A 509 6.21 -6.90 0.72
CA ASN A 509 6.71 -8.20 0.24
C ASN A 509 7.82 -8.01 -0.79
N LEU A 510 7.64 -7.10 -1.74
CA LEU A 510 8.64 -6.80 -2.77
C LEU A 510 9.92 -6.22 -2.14
N ALA A 511 9.80 -5.24 -1.23
CA ALA A 511 10.94 -4.67 -0.53
C ALA A 511 11.71 -5.72 0.27
N THR A 512 11.01 -6.62 0.96
CA THR A 512 11.61 -7.74 1.71
C THR A 512 12.35 -8.71 0.79
N ALA A 513 11.74 -9.08 -0.34
CA ALA A 513 12.40 -9.86 -1.38
C ALA A 513 13.66 -9.15 -1.92
N GLY A 514 13.60 -7.82 -2.08
CA GLY A 514 14.76 -6.99 -2.42
C GLY A 514 15.90 -7.10 -1.40
N GLY A 515 15.59 -7.03 -0.11
CA GLY A 515 16.55 -7.24 0.98
C GLY A 515 17.23 -8.62 0.92
N LEU A 516 16.46 -9.66 0.62
CA LEU A 516 16.97 -11.03 0.44
C LEU A 516 17.87 -11.18 -0.80
N LEU A 517 17.56 -10.52 -1.91
CA LEU A 517 18.44 -10.48 -3.10
C LEU A 517 19.77 -9.81 -2.78
N LEU A 518 19.76 -8.76 -1.97
CA LEU A 518 20.99 -8.10 -1.51
C LEU A 518 21.80 -9.01 -0.58
N LEU A 519 21.15 -9.75 0.32
CA LEU A 519 21.80 -10.74 1.16
C LEU A 519 22.49 -11.84 0.34
N GLN A 520 21.86 -12.32 -0.74
CA GLN A 520 22.50 -13.31 -1.64
C GLN A 520 23.84 -12.79 -2.19
N LYS A 521 23.94 -11.50 -2.50
CA LYS A 521 25.18 -10.90 -3.00
C LYS A 521 26.20 -10.63 -1.88
N LEU A 522 25.74 -10.20 -0.71
CA LEU A 522 26.60 -9.97 0.45
C LEU A 522 27.24 -11.27 0.95
N GLY A 523 26.50 -12.38 0.83
CA GLY A 523 26.89 -13.69 1.32
C GLY A 523 26.47 -13.93 2.76
N ALA A 524 26.80 -15.11 3.28
CA ALA A 524 26.33 -15.58 4.58
C ALA A 524 26.92 -14.80 5.78
N GLY A 525 28.05 -14.11 5.61
CA GLY A 525 28.76 -13.43 6.68
C GLY A 525 29.43 -14.39 7.67
N LYS A 526 30.31 -13.85 8.53
CA LYS A 526 31.12 -14.67 9.46
C LYS A 526 30.33 -15.44 10.52
N TYR A 527 29.12 -14.98 10.83
CA TYR A 527 28.25 -15.57 11.85
C TYR A 527 27.14 -16.37 11.17
N SER A 528 27.51 -17.42 10.45
CA SER A 528 26.60 -18.29 9.73
C SER A 528 27.06 -19.74 9.78
N VAL A 529 26.12 -20.68 9.65
CA VAL A 529 26.44 -22.09 9.50
C VAL A 529 27.26 -22.32 8.23
N ASP A 530 26.96 -21.62 7.13
CA ASP A 530 27.73 -21.69 5.89
C ASP A 530 29.23 -21.43 6.10
N GLU A 531 29.56 -20.42 6.91
CA GLU A 531 30.96 -20.09 7.20
C GLU A 531 31.62 -21.07 8.18
N LEU A 532 30.83 -21.69 9.07
CA LEU A 532 31.33 -22.74 9.96
C LEU A 532 31.68 -24.01 9.18
N LEU A 533 30.85 -24.40 8.22
CA LEU A 533 31.05 -25.59 7.39
C LEU A 533 32.27 -25.44 6.46
N LYS A 534 32.48 -24.25 5.87
CA LYS A 534 33.68 -23.97 5.06
C LYS A 534 35.02 -24.12 5.77
N LYS A 535 35.04 -24.09 7.11
CA LYS A 535 36.29 -24.27 7.89
C LYS A 535 36.62 -25.74 8.13
N GLN A 536 35.71 -26.65 7.82
CA GLN A 536 35.87 -28.10 8.05
C GLN A 536 36.32 -28.85 6.79
N ASP A 537 36.11 -28.27 5.61
CA ASP A 537 36.71 -28.67 4.32
C ASP A 537 38.09 -28.02 4.14
#